data_AF-A0A379UVN9-F1
#
_entry.id   AF-A0A379UVN9-F1
#
_cell.length_a   1.000
_cell.length_b   1.000
_cell.length_c   1.000
_cell.angle_alpha   90.00
_cell.angle_beta   90.00
_cell.angle_gamma   90.00
#
_symmetry.space_group_name_H-M   'P 1'
#
loop_
_entity.id
_entity.type
_entity.pdbx_description
1 polymer ?
#
loop_
_entity_poly.entity_id
_entity_poly.type
_entity_poly.pdbx_seq_one_letter_code
_entity_poly.pdbx_strand_id
1 'polypeptide(L)'
;MPGLAILCGVFDALAIRELRLSDGALREGVLYEMEGRFRHQDVRSRTAKSLANQYNIDREQARRVLETTMQMYEQWQAQQPKLAHPQLEALLRWAAMLHEVGLNINHSGLHRHSAYILQHSDLPGFNQEQQMMMATLVRYHRKAIKLDDMPRFTLFKKKQYLPLIQLLRLGVLLNNQRQATTTPPTLRLTTE
;
A
#
# COMPACT_ATOMS: atom_id res chain seq x y z
N MET A 1 -7.08 2.21 40.51
CA MET A 1 -8.34 2.99 40.40
C MET A 1 -8.72 3.50 39.00
N PRO A 2 -7.82 3.77 38.03
CA PRO A 2 -8.28 4.26 36.71
C PRO A 2 -8.99 3.19 35.86
N GLY A 3 -8.59 1.92 35.94
CA GLY A 3 -9.20 0.84 35.14
C GLY A 3 -10.68 0.58 35.45
N LEU A 4 -11.08 0.63 36.72
CA LEU A 4 -12.48 0.45 37.12
C LEU A 4 -13.35 1.63 36.64
N ALA A 5 -12.85 2.86 36.72
CA ALA A 5 -13.58 4.04 36.23
C ALA A 5 -13.85 3.96 34.72
N ILE A 6 -12.86 3.50 33.93
CA ILE A 6 -13.04 3.26 32.50
C ILE A 6 -14.09 2.16 32.27
N LEU A 7 -14.02 1.07 33.02
CA LEU A 7 -14.96 -0.05 32.89
C LEU A 7 -16.40 0.38 33.20
N CYS A 8 -16.63 1.10 34.30
CA CYS A 8 -17.95 1.65 34.63
C CYS A 8 -18.47 2.56 33.52
N GLY A 9 -17.63 3.48 33.02
CA GLY A 9 -18.02 4.35 31.91
C GLY A 9 -18.41 3.59 30.63
N VAL A 10 -17.74 2.47 30.32
CA VAL A 10 -18.11 1.61 29.18
C VAL A 10 -19.45 0.91 29.42
N PHE A 11 -19.71 0.42 30.63
CA PHE A 11 -21.00 -0.20 30.98
C PHE A 11 -22.16 0.80 30.86
N ASP A 12 -21.97 2.02 31.37
CA ASP A 12 -22.97 3.08 31.32
C ASP A 12 -23.23 3.53 29.87
N ALA A 13 -22.17 3.75 29.09
CA ALA A 13 -22.29 4.24 27.71
C ALA A 13 -22.93 3.23 26.74
N LEU A 14 -22.71 1.94 26.97
CA LEU A 14 -23.20 0.87 26.08
C LEU A 14 -24.36 0.05 26.68
N ALA A 15 -24.83 0.40 27.88
CA ALA A 15 -25.87 -0.32 28.64
C ALA A 15 -25.60 -1.83 28.77
N ILE A 16 -24.35 -2.20 29.05
CA ILE A 16 -23.92 -3.60 29.16
C ILE A 16 -24.51 -4.22 30.42
N ARG A 17 -25.14 -5.39 30.29
CA ARG A 17 -25.70 -6.15 31.43
C ARG A 17 -24.75 -7.21 31.96
N GLU A 18 -24.00 -7.85 31.07
CA GLU A 18 -23.05 -8.91 31.39
C GLU A 18 -21.78 -8.75 30.55
N LEU A 19 -20.62 -8.93 31.18
CA LEU A 19 -19.32 -8.98 30.51
C LEU A 19 -18.59 -10.24 30.99
N ARG A 20 -18.16 -11.09 30.05
CA ARG A 20 -17.37 -12.30 30.33
C ARG A 20 -15.91 -12.07 29.99
N LEU A 21 -15.02 -12.64 30.80
CA LEU A 21 -13.59 -12.65 30.53
C LEU A 21 -13.30 -13.55 29.32
N SER A 22 -12.46 -13.06 28.40
CA SER A 22 -11.89 -13.84 27.30
C SER A 22 -10.44 -14.17 27.61
N ASP A 23 -10.05 -15.42 27.37
CA ASP A 23 -8.65 -15.87 27.49
C ASP A 23 -7.77 -15.43 26.31
N GLY A 24 -8.40 -14.95 25.21
CA GLY A 24 -7.71 -14.42 24.03
C GLY A 24 -7.84 -12.91 23.90
N ALA A 25 -6.75 -12.25 23.48
CA ALA A 25 -6.64 -10.82 23.24
C ALA A 25 -5.77 -10.53 21.99
N LEU A 26 -4.92 -9.51 22.05
CA LEU A 26 -4.11 -9.05 20.92
C LEU A 26 -3.08 -10.08 20.45
N ARG A 27 -2.44 -10.79 21.38
CA ARG A 27 -1.37 -11.75 21.07
C ARG A 27 -1.90 -12.92 20.25
N GLU A 28 -3.03 -13.48 20.67
CA GLU A 28 -3.71 -14.57 19.98
C GLU A 28 -4.16 -14.11 18.59
N GLY A 29 -4.72 -12.90 18.47
CA GLY A 29 -5.08 -12.30 17.18
C GLY A 29 -3.90 -12.19 16.21
N VAL A 30 -2.74 -11.71 16.67
CA VAL A 30 -1.51 -11.66 15.85
C VAL A 30 -1.03 -13.05 15.45
N LEU A 31 -1.08 -14.03 16.37
CA LEU A 31 -0.68 -15.40 16.08
C LEU A 31 -1.57 -16.03 14.99
N TYR A 32 -2.89 -15.84 15.07
CA TYR A 32 -3.83 -16.30 14.05
C TYR A 32 -3.63 -15.57 12.71
N GLU A 33 -3.33 -14.26 12.72
CA GLU A 33 -3.02 -13.53 11.48
C GLU A 33 -1.75 -14.09 10.81
N MET A 34 -0.72 -14.38 11.60
CA MET A 34 0.51 -15.00 11.10
C MET A 34 0.23 -16.38 10.49
N GLU A 35 -0.58 -17.22 11.14
CA GLU A 35 -1.00 -18.52 10.58
C GLU A 35 -1.82 -18.35 9.28
N GLY A 36 -2.78 -17.42 9.26
CA GLY A 36 -3.64 -17.14 8.10
C GLY A 36 -2.87 -16.65 6.88
N ARG A 37 -1.75 -15.93 7.07
CA ARG A 37 -0.84 -15.53 5.98
C ARG A 37 -0.21 -16.74 5.30
N PHE A 38 0.13 -17.81 6.02
CA PHE A 38 0.61 -19.06 5.42
C PHE A 38 -0.48 -19.77 4.61
N ARG A 39 -1.76 -19.59 4.98
CA ARG A 39 -2.93 -20.14 4.27
C ARG A 39 -3.51 -19.22 3.18
N HIS A 40 -2.77 -18.19 2.74
CA HIS A 40 -3.15 -17.25 1.67
C HIS A 40 -4.42 -16.42 1.92
N GLN A 41 -4.90 -16.31 3.17
CA GLN A 41 -5.99 -15.40 3.52
C GLN A 41 -5.42 -14.01 3.83
N ASP A 42 -4.94 -13.30 2.81
CA ASP A 42 -4.30 -12.00 3.02
C ASP A 42 -5.33 -10.89 3.22
N VAL A 43 -5.51 -10.47 4.49
CA VAL A 43 -6.35 -9.33 4.90
C VAL A 43 -6.00 -8.08 4.10
N ARG A 44 -4.73 -7.85 3.78
CA ARG A 44 -4.28 -6.69 3.00
C ARG A 44 -4.84 -6.69 1.58
N SER A 45 -4.99 -7.86 0.98
CA SER A 45 -5.62 -8.01 -0.34
C SER A 45 -7.11 -7.64 -0.29
N ARG A 46 -7.81 -7.97 0.79
CA ARG A 46 -9.20 -7.54 1.00
C ARG A 46 -9.27 -6.02 1.22
N THR A 47 -8.37 -5.46 2.04
CA THR A 47 -8.26 -4.02 2.28
C THR A 47 -8.03 -3.23 0.98
N ALA A 48 -7.07 -3.64 0.15
CA ALA A 48 -6.79 -2.97 -1.12
C ALA A 48 -7.98 -3.05 -2.09
N LYS A 49 -8.66 -4.21 -2.19
CA LYS A 49 -9.89 -4.36 -3.00
C LYS A 49 -11.03 -3.48 -2.47
N SER A 50 -11.18 -3.40 -1.14
CA SER A 50 -12.20 -2.57 -0.50
C SER A 50 -11.99 -1.09 -0.83
N LEU A 51 -10.75 -0.59 -0.69
CA LEU A 51 -10.39 0.78 -1.08
C LEU A 51 -10.65 1.05 -2.55
N ALA A 52 -10.24 0.14 -3.44
CA ALA A 52 -10.48 0.29 -4.87
C ALA A 52 -11.97 0.42 -5.21
N ASN A 53 -12.84 -0.32 -4.50
CA ASN A 53 -14.28 -0.22 -4.65
C ASN A 53 -14.83 1.09 -4.07
N GLN A 54 -14.43 1.43 -2.85
CA GLN A 54 -14.90 2.64 -2.15
C GLN A 54 -14.60 3.91 -2.94
N TYR A 55 -13.43 3.97 -3.57
CA TYR A 55 -12.99 5.14 -4.36
C TYR A 55 -13.20 4.96 -5.87
N ASN A 56 -13.98 3.97 -6.32
CA ASN A 56 -14.30 3.75 -7.73
C ASN A 56 -13.07 3.77 -8.65
N ILE A 57 -11.97 3.13 -8.23
CA ILE A 57 -10.74 3.08 -9.02
C ILE A 57 -11.01 2.32 -10.33
N ASP A 58 -10.53 2.86 -11.44
CA ASP A 58 -10.50 2.17 -12.73
C ASP A 58 -9.58 0.95 -12.65
N ARG A 59 -10.20 -0.22 -12.54
CA ARG A 59 -9.49 -1.50 -12.38
C ARG A 59 -8.64 -1.86 -13.59
N GLU A 60 -9.07 -1.51 -14.80
CA GLU A 60 -8.31 -1.79 -16.02
C GLU A 60 -7.04 -0.93 -16.06
N GLN A 61 -7.15 0.33 -15.66
CA GLN A 61 -5.98 1.19 -15.54
C GLN A 61 -5.02 0.73 -14.45
N ALA A 62 -5.55 0.39 -13.27
CA ALA A 62 -4.77 -0.16 -12.17
C ALA A 62 -4.01 -1.44 -12.60
N ARG A 63 -4.68 -2.34 -13.34
CA ARG A 63 -4.08 -3.55 -13.89
C ARG A 63 -2.98 -3.26 -14.91
N ARG A 64 -3.23 -2.37 -15.88
CA ARG A 64 -2.22 -1.95 -16.88
C ARG A 64 -0.95 -1.42 -16.22
N VAL A 65 -1.10 -0.50 -15.26
CA VAL A 65 0.04 0.08 -14.52
C VAL A 65 0.77 -0.99 -13.71
N LEU A 66 0.03 -1.87 -13.03
CA LEU A 66 0.60 -2.99 -12.27
C LEU A 66 1.44 -3.90 -13.17
N GLU A 67 0.91 -4.34 -14.31
CA GLU A 67 1.60 -5.23 -15.25
C GLU A 67 2.89 -4.60 -15.77
N THR A 68 2.84 -3.36 -16.26
CA THR A 68 4.05 -2.66 -16.74
C THR A 68 5.08 -2.47 -15.62
N THR A 69 4.63 -2.08 -14.41
CA THR A 69 5.51 -1.87 -13.26
C THR A 69 6.20 -3.17 -12.85
N MET A 70 5.46 -4.28 -12.79
CA MET A 70 6.00 -5.57 -12.35
C MET A 70 6.91 -6.20 -13.41
N GLN A 71 6.62 -6.03 -14.70
CA GLN A 71 7.52 -6.46 -15.77
C GLN A 71 8.91 -5.79 -15.68
N MET A 72 8.95 -4.50 -15.32
CA MET A 72 10.21 -3.79 -15.08
C MET A 72 10.84 -4.19 -13.74
N TYR A 73 10.03 -4.42 -12.69
CA TYR A 73 10.51 -4.87 -11.39
C TYR A 73 11.25 -6.20 -11.46
N GLU A 74 10.73 -7.19 -12.20
CA GLU A 74 11.37 -8.50 -12.36
C GLU A 74 12.77 -8.37 -12.99
N GLN A 75 12.92 -7.50 -13.99
CA GLN A 75 14.21 -7.21 -14.62
C GLN A 75 15.18 -6.48 -13.68
N TRP A 76 14.67 -5.53 -12.89
CA TRP A 76 15.46 -4.85 -11.85
C TRP A 76 15.92 -5.83 -10.76
N GLN A 77 15.02 -6.69 -10.29
CA GLN A 77 15.30 -7.70 -9.27
C GLN A 77 16.37 -8.69 -9.75
N ALA A 78 16.32 -9.11 -11.02
CA ALA A 78 17.34 -9.99 -11.59
C ALA A 78 18.74 -9.38 -11.60
N GLN A 79 18.83 -8.05 -11.82
CA GLN A 79 20.11 -7.32 -11.83
C GLN A 79 20.59 -6.96 -10.42
N GLN A 80 19.68 -6.69 -9.48
CA GLN A 80 20.00 -6.24 -8.12
C GLN A 80 19.30 -7.10 -7.04
N PRO A 81 19.51 -8.42 -7.00
CA PRO A 81 18.73 -9.33 -6.15
C PRO A 81 18.89 -9.05 -4.66
N LYS A 82 20.04 -8.51 -4.23
CA LYS A 82 20.31 -8.15 -2.82
C LYS A 82 19.49 -6.95 -2.33
N LEU A 83 18.95 -6.14 -3.24
CA LEU A 83 18.14 -4.97 -2.91
C LEU A 83 16.64 -5.27 -2.90
N ALA A 84 16.22 -6.33 -3.61
CA ALA A 84 14.83 -6.78 -3.64
C ALA A 84 14.41 -7.39 -2.29
N HIS A 85 13.18 -7.10 -1.89
CA HIS A 85 12.60 -7.62 -0.64
C HIS A 85 11.12 -7.93 -0.84
N PRO A 86 10.62 -9.14 -0.51
CA PRO A 86 9.23 -9.53 -0.78
C PRO A 86 8.17 -8.58 -0.21
N GLN A 87 8.42 -8.02 0.98
CA GLN A 87 7.52 -7.04 1.57
C GLN A 87 7.42 -5.74 0.76
N LEU A 88 8.54 -5.26 0.21
CA LEU A 88 8.57 -4.05 -0.61
C LEU A 88 7.97 -4.30 -1.99
N GLU A 89 8.17 -5.49 -2.55
CA GLU A 89 7.48 -5.93 -3.77
C GLU A 89 5.96 -5.85 -3.61
N ALA A 90 5.45 -6.43 -2.52
CA ALA A 90 4.01 -6.43 -2.26
C ALA A 90 3.47 -5.00 -2.12
N LEU A 91 4.20 -4.11 -1.41
CA LEU A 91 3.87 -2.68 -1.31
C LEU A 91 3.89 -1.96 -2.67
N LEU A 92 4.82 -2.30 -3.57
CA LEU A 92 4.83 -1.77 -4.93
C LEU A 92 3.58 -2.21 -5.71
N ARG A 93 3.18 -3.49 -5.60
CA ARG A 93 1.96 -4.02 -6.23
C ARG A 93 0.72 -3.27 -5.76
N TRP A 94 0.56 -3.08 -4.45
CA TRP A 94 -0.58 -2.30 -3.92
C TRP A 94 -0.50 -0.81 -4.28
N ALA A 95 0.69 -0.21 -4.30
CA ALA A 95 0.87 1.17 -4.74
C ALA A 95 0.45 1.36 -6.20
N ALA A 96 0.81 0.43 -7.09
CA ALA A 96 0.35 0.44 -8.48
C ALA A 96 -1.18 0.28 -8.60
N MET A 97 -1.78 -0.59 -7.79
CA MET A 97 -3.23 -0.77 -7.79
C MET A 97 -4.01 0.44 -7.26
N LEU A 98 -3.41 1.20 -6.33
CA LEU A 98 -4.10 2.26 -5.57
C LEU A 98 -3.63 3.68 -5.95
N HIS A 99 -2.77 3.84 -6.96
CA HIS A 99 -2.20 5.16 -7.30
C HIS A 99 -3.26 6.21 -7.69
N GLU A 100 -4.43 5.79 -8.19
CA GLU A 100 -5.55 6.66 -8.54
C GLU A 100 -6.62 6.81 -7.44
N VAL A 101 -6.38 6.32 -6.20
CA VAL A 101 -7.40 6.39 -5.12
C VAL A 101 -7.87 7.82 -4.82
N GLY A 102 -7.03 8.83 -5.04
CA GLY A 102 -7.37 10.24 -4.89
C GLY A 102 -8.04 10.91 -6.09
N LEU A 103 -8.37 10.16 -7.15
CA LEU A 103 -8.89 10.73 -8.39
C LEU A 103 -10.26 11.41 -8.21
N ASN A 104 -11.11 10.86 -7.33
CA ASN A 104 -12.41 11.45 -6.98
C ASN A 104 -12.31 12.78 -6.23
N ILE A 105 -11.14 13.10 -5.65
CA ILE A 105 -10.91 14.42 -5.03
C ILE A 105 -10.55 15.43 -6.12
N ASN A 106 -9.46 15.17 -6.85
CA ASN A 106 -9.06 16.00 -7.99
C ASN A 106 -8.00 15.28 -8.84
N HIS A 107 -8.10 15.42 -10.16
CA HIS A 107 -7.02 15.00 -11.07
C HIS A 107 -5.76 15.86 -10.92
N SER A 108 -5.92 17.18 -10.71
CA SER A 108 -4.82 18.07 -10.37
C SER A 108 -4.28 17.72 -8.99
N GLY A 109 -2.99 17.38 -8.92
CA GLY A 109 -2.39 16.96 -7.65
C GLY A 109 -2.75 15.54 -7.22
N LEU A 110 -3.23 14.67 -8.12
CA LEU A 110 -3.60 13.27 -7.85
C LEU A 110 -2.67 12.54 -6.85
N HIS A 111 -1.36 12.50 -7.12
CA HIS A 111 -0.33 11.92 -6.24
C HIS A 111 -0.36 12.43 -4.77
N ARG A 112 -0.76 13.67 -4.52
CA ARG A 112 -0.96 14.20 -3.14
C ARG A 112 -2.21 13.61 -2.51
N HIS A 113 -3.33 13.64 -3.22
CA HIS A 113 -4.62 13.17 -2.72
C HIS A 113 -4.61 11.66 -2.47
N SER A 114 -4.04 10.89 -3.40
CA SER A 114 -3.88 9.45 -3.25
C SER A 114 -2.99 9.10 -2.06
N ALA A 115 -1.85 9.78 -1.90
CA ALA A 115 -0.97 9.57 -0.75
C ALA A 115 -1.66 9.94 0.57
N TYR A 116 -2.40 11.04 0.61
CA TYR A 116 -3.13 11.48 1.79
C TYR A 116 -4.17 10.43 2.25
N ILE A 117 -4.99 9.92 1.32
CA ILE A 117 -5.95 8.86 1.63
C ILE A 117 -5.22 7.63 2.18
N LEU A 118 -4.18 7.16 1.51
CA LEU A 118 -3.45 5.96 1.93
C LEU A 118 -2.76 6.14 3.28
N GLN A 119 -2.27 7.34 3.60
CA GLN A 119 -1.57 7.63 4.85
C GLN A 119 -2.51 7.75 6.05
N HIS A 120 -3.75 8.20 5.84
CA HIS A 120 -4.67 8.54 6.93
C HIS A 120 -5.90 7.63 7.02
N SER A 121 -6.07 6.66 6.11
CA SER A 121 -7.14 5.66 6.20
C SER A 121 -6.76 4.52 7.14
N ASP A 122 -7.74 3.87 7.75
CA ASP A 122 -7.53 2.59 8.44
C ASP A 122 -7.32 1.48 7.42
N LEU A 123 -6.13 0.86 7.44
CA LEU A 123 -5.75 -0.20 6.51
C LEU A 123 -5.50 -1.53 7.25
N PRO A 124 -6.56 -2.33 7.51
CA PRO A 124 -6.41 -3.63 8.17
C PRO A 124 -5.35 -4.51 7.51
N GLY A 125 -4.48 -5.10 8.34
CA GLY A 125 -3.36 -5.95 7.92
C GLY A 125 -2.07 -5.21 7.56
N PHE A 126 -2.07 -3.87 7.52
CA PHE A 126 -0.87 -3.07 7.34
C PHE A 126 -0.37 -2.52 8.67
N ASN A 127 0.95 -2.59 8.91
CA ASN A 127 1.56 -1.83 9.99
C ASN A 127 1.85 -0.38 9.56
N GLN A 128 2.20 0.49 10.51
CA GLN A 128 2.41 1.92 10.26
C GLN A 128 3.47 2.20 9.18
N GLU A 129 4.62 1.51 9.22
CA GLU A 129 5.67 1.73 8.22
C GLU A 129 5.30 1.19 6.84
N GLN A 130 4.57 0.07 6.76
CA GLN A 130 4.05 -0.47 5.50
C GLN A 130 3.07 0.50 4.85
N GLN A 131 2.12 1.03 5.63
CA GLN A 131 1.15 2.03 5.17
C GLN A 131 1.85 3.31 4.71
N MET A 132 2.78 3.83 5.53
CA MET A 132 3.57 5.02 5.17
C MET A 132 4.43 4.79 3.92
N MET A 133 5.03 3.60 3.76
CA MET A 133 5.82 3.26 2.58
C MET A 133 4.94 3.22 1.33
N MET A 134 3.77 2.57 1.38
CA MET A 134 2.83 2.55 0.27
C MET A 134 2.36 3.97 -0.11
N ALA A 135 2.00 4.78 0.88
CA ALA A 135 1.66 6.19 0.66
C ALA A 135 2.81 6.98 0.06
N THR A 136 4.06 6.71 0.47
CA THR A 136 5.27 7.34 -0.08
C THR A 136 5.51 6.95 -1.53
N LEU A 137 5.40 5.67 -1.90
CA LEU A 137 5.51 5.24 -3.30
C LEU A 137 4.50 6.00 -4.18
N VAL A 138 3.24 6.08 -3.73
CA VAL A 138 2.18 6.79 -4.44
C VAL A 138 2.42 8.31 -4.42
N ARG A 139 2.96 8.89 -3.35
CA ARG A 139 3.23 10.34 -3.24
C ARG A 139 4.16 10.82 -4.35
N TYR A 140 5.10 9.99 -4.78
CA TYR A 140 6.14 10.33 -5.76
C TYR A 140 5.94 9.69 -7.14
N HIS A 141 4.77 9.12 -7.45
CA HIS A 141 4.52 8.42 -8.72
C HIS A 141 4.45 9.34 -9.97
N ARG A 142 4.34 10.68 -9.81
CA ARG A 142 4.37 11.64 -10.94
C ARG A 142 4.86 13.01 -10.48
N LYS A 143 5.06 13.92 -11.44
CA LYS A 143 5.53 15.31 -11.23
C LYS A 143 6.93 15.38 -10.58
N ALA A 144 7.35 16.57 -10.16
CA ALA A 144 8.67 16.82 -9.58
C ALA A 144 8.88 15.99 -8.29
N ILE A 145 10.08 15.46 -8.11
CA ILE A 145 10.47 14.67 -6.93
C ILE A 145 11.40 15.53 -6.07
N LYS A 146 11.10 15.61 -4.78
CA LYS A 146 12.00 16.19 -3.77
C LYS A 146 12.35 15.09 -2.78
N LEU A 147 13.58 14.59 -2.86
CA LEU A 147 14.05 13.47 -2.04
C LEU A 147 14.24 13.86 -0.56
N ASP A 148 14.43 15.15 -0.29
CA ASP A 148 14.64 15.68 1.06
C ASP A 148 13.38 15.64 1.91
N ASP A 149 12.20 15.68 1.27
CA ASP A 149 10.89 15.61 1.93
C ASP A 149 10.47 14.16 2.27
N MET A 150 11.29 13.15 1.92
CA MET A 150 10.92 11.75 2.14
C MET A 150 10.97 11.38 3.63
N PRO A 151 9.96 10.63 4.14
CA PRO A 151 9.96 10.17 5.51
C PRO A 151 11.10 9.19 5.78
N ARG A 152 11.49 9.11 7.05
CA ARG A 152 12.45 8.12 7.53
C ARG A 152 11.71 6.82 7.87
N PHE A 153 12.33 5.70 7.53
CA PHE A 153 11.82 4.36 7.82
C PHE A 153 12.88 3.60 8.63
N THR A 154 12.44 2.82 9.60
CA THR A 154 13.31 1.92 10.36
C THR A 154 13.42 0.54 9.70
N LEU A 155 12.34 0.08 9.05
CA LEU A 155 12.27 -1.23 8.38
C LEU A 155 12.83 -1.20 6.95
N PHE A 156 12.88 -0.03 6.30
CA PHE A 156 13.21 0.07 4.88
C PHE A 156 14.34 1.08 4.61
N LYS A 157 15.36 0.66 3.85
CA LYS A 157 16.48 1.54 3.47
C LYS A 157 16.23 2.21 2.12
N LYS A 158 16.70 3.45 1.95
CA LYS A 158 16.59 4.24 0.69
C LYS A 158 16.96 3.44 -0.56
N LYS A 159 18.09 2.72 -0.51
CA LYS A 159 18.57 1.89 -1.63
C LYS A 159 17.60 0.78 -2.07
N GLN A 160 16.67 0.37 -1.20
CA GLN A 160 15.70 -0.69 -1.50
C GLN A 160 14.41 -0.12 -2.11
N TYR A 161 13.94 1.05 -1.64
CA TYR A 161 12.65 1.61 -2.07
C TYR A 161 12.74 2.69 -3.15
N LEU A 162 13.87 3.40 -3.29
CA LEU A 162 14.04 4.41 -4.34
C LEU A 162 13.85 3.84 -5.77
N PRO A 163 14.39 2.63 -6.09
CA PRO A 163 14.11 1.99 -7.38
C PRO A 163 12.61 1.74 -7.61
N LEU A 164 11.86 1.44 -6.55
CA LEU A 164 10.43 1.15 -6.65
C LEU A 164 9.62 2.41 -7.00
N ILE A 165 10.05 3.57 -6.51
CA ILE A 165 9.48 4.86 -6.94
C ILE A 165 9.74 5.07 -8.43
N GLN A 166 10.96 4.81 -8.91
CA GLN A 166 11.31 4.95 -10.33
C GLN A 166 10.45 4.03 -11.21
N LEU A 167 10.34 2.75 -10.82
CA LEU A 167 9.54 1.75 -11.51
C LEU A 167 8.07 2.15 -11.58
N LEU A 168 7.47 2.57 -10.47
CA LEU A 168 6.07 3.01 -10.44
C LEU A 168 5.84 4.25 -11.31
N ARG A 169 6.78 5.20 -11.31
CA ARG A 169 6.70 6.40 -12.17
C ARG A 169 6.69 6.04 -13.65
N LEU A 170 7.60 5.15 -14.07
CA LEU A 170 7.67 4.68 -15.44
C LEU A 170 6.41 3.89 -15.82
N GLY A 171 5.94 3.00 -14.94
CA GLY A 171 4.74 2.20 -15.17
C GLY A 171 3.48 3.06 -15.33
N VAL A 172 3.33 4.11 -14.51
CA VAL A 172 2.22 5.07 -14.66
C VAL A 172 2.38 5.90 -15.94
N LEU A 173 3.58 6.42 -16.22
CA LEU A 173 3.84 7.27 -17.38
C LEU A 173 3.50 6.55 -18.70
N LEU A 174 3.94 5.30 -18.84
CA LEU A 174 3.74 4.48 -20.03
C LEU A 174 2.25 4.14 -20.28
N ASN A 175 1.40 4.27 -19.27
CA ASN A 175 -0.03 3.97 -19.36
C ASN A 175 -0.93 5.22 -19.28
N ASN A 176 -0.37 6.43 -19.48
CA ASN A 176 -1.14 7.68 -19.41
C ASN A 176 -2.32 7.76 -20.39
N GLN A 177 -2.25 7.06 -21.53
CA GLN A 177 -3.31 7.04 -22.55
C GLN A 177 -4.47 6.10 -22.21
N ARG A 178 -4.42 5.43 -21.05
CA ARG A 178 -5.45 4.49 -20.57
C ARG A 178 -5.76 3.41 -21.60
N GLN A 179 -7.01 3.32 -22.06
CA GLN A 179 -7.46 2.33 -23.04
C GLN A 179 -6.81 2.49 -24.42
N ALA A 180 -6.32 3.69 -24.76
CA ALA A 180 -5.59 3.94 -26.00
C ALA A 180 -4.08 3.65 -25.88
N THR A 181 -3.61 3.15 -24.73
CA THR A 181 -2.21 2.81 -24.53
C THR A 181 -1.78 1.70 -25.50
N THR A 182 -0.72 1.97 -26.26
CA THR A 182 -0.06 0.96 -27.08
C THR A 182 1.04 0.29 -26.25
N THR A 183 0.79 -0.93 -25.77
CA THR A 183 1.80 -1.69 -25.03
C THR A 183 2.91 -2.15 -25.98
N PRO A 184 4.19 -1.82 -25.72
CA PRO A 184 5.27 -2.29 -26.57
C PRO A 184 5.37 -3.83 -26.48
N PRO A 185 5.66 -4.53 -27.59
CA PRO A 185 5.77 -5.99 -27.58
C PRO A 185 6.95 -6.46 -26.71
N THR A 186 7.98 -5.62 -26.55
CA THR A 186 9.12 -5.87 -25.67
C THR A 186 9.51 -4.60 -24.91
N LEU A 187 9.84 -4.76 -23.62
CA LEU A 187 10.33 -3.69 -22.76
C LEU A 187 11.53 -4.21 -21.97
N ARG A 188 12.73 -3.70 -22.25
CA ARG A 188 13.97 -4.09 -21.57
C ARG A 188 14.44 -2.98 -20.64
N LEU A 189 14.71 -3.33 -19.38
CA LEU A 189 15.29 -2.46 -18.37
C LEU A 189 16.72 -2.92 -18.05
N THR A 190 17.69 -2.03 -18.20
CA THR A 190 19.08 -2.23 -17.78
C THR A 190 19.45 -1.20 -16.73
N THR A 191 20.07 -1.64 -15.64
CA THR A 191 20.60 -0.78 -14.59
C THR A 191 22.13 -0.81 -14.63
N GLU A 192 22.75 0.36 -14.70
CA GLU A 192 24.21 0.52 -14.54
C GLU A 192 24.66 0.35 -13.08
#